data_AF-A0A9W9L5J4-F1
#
_entry.id   AF-A0A9W9L5J4-F1
#
_cell.length_a   1.000
_cell.length_b   1.000
_cell.length_c   1.000
_cell.angle_alpha   90.00
_cell.angle_beta   90.00
_cell.angle_gamma   90.00
#
_symmetry.space_group_name_H-M   'P 1'
#
loop_
_entity.id
_entity.type
_entity.pdbx_description
1 polymer ?
#
loop_
_entity_poly.entity_id
_entity_poly.type
_entity_poly.pdbx_seq_one_letter_code
_entity_poly.pdbx_strand_id
1 'polypeptide(L)'
;MSIQQQRATLTERGRDMDIAAASLTKRLRETERAASSPAAQTSSGGEWKRSAKLPDAPLFDDGVSVKFTPWRRAVENKLMLNADHYPSERYGMAYVSTRCAGKAQAQPQPRLDPTVSNRYKTAVEMLDHLQIIFKDPMERLIAKGDLFEKLVPGLQTLTVSDAFNDPVTLEDFVASCRRSALGLSRLTNANLDSIQQVRVENTRRKSSQSTSETTPSGEQKPSC
;
A
#
# COMPACT_ATOMS: atom_id res chain seq x y z
N MET A 1 5.32 55.16 -23.26
CA MET A 1 4.12 55.30 -22.40
C MET A 1 4.50 56.18 -21.22
N SER A 2 3.71 57.22 -20.94
CA SER A 2 4.07 58.27 -19.97
C SER A 2 3.92 57.77 -18.52
N ILE A 3 4.79 58.23 -17.60
CA ILE A 3 4.75 57.92 -16.15
C ILE A 3 3.36 58.24 -15.55
N GLN A 4 2.62 59.18 -16.14
CA GLN A 4 1.26 59.51 -15.74
C GLN A 4 0.25 58.38 -16.05
N GLN A 5 0.41 57.63 -17.14
CA GLN A 5 -0.45 56.48 -17.44
C GLN A 5 -0.23 55.32 -16.47
N GLN A 6 1.02 55.07 -16.06
CA GLN A 6 1.32 54.02 -15.06
C GLN A 6 0.71 54.35 -13.68
N ARG A 7 0.76 55.62 -13.25
CA ARG A 7 0.14 56.06 -11.99
C ARG A 7 -1.39 55.93 -11.99
N ALA A 8 -2.05 56.23 -13.10
CA ALA A 8 -3.51 56.05 -13.24
C ALA A 8 -3.91 54.58 -13.06
N THR A 9 -3.21 53.65 -13.73
CA THR A 9 -3.50 52.20 -13.66
C THR A 9 -3.28 51.58 -12.27
N LEU A 10 -2.27 52.05 -11.52
CA LEU A 10 -2.02 51.61 -10.15
C LEU A 10 -3.12 52.09 -9.18
N THR A 11 -3.66 53.28 -9.42
CA THR A 11 -4.72 53.85 -8.58
C THR A 11 -6.06 53.15 -8.83
N GLU A 12 -6.34 52.77 -10.07
CA GLU A 12 -7.55 52.01 -10.44
C GLU A 12 -7.54 50.60 -9.85
N ARG A 13 -6.40 49.89 -9.94
CA ARG A 13 -6.20 48.59 -9.28
C ARG A 13 -6.34 48.65 -7.76
N GLY A 14 -5.93 49.74 -7.12
CA GLY A 14 -6.12 49.93 -5.68
C GLY A 14 -7.61 49.98 -5.29
N ARG A 15 -8.42 50.72 -6.06
CA ARG A 15 -9.87 50.83 -5.81
C ARG A 15 -10.61 49.52 -6.02
N ASP A 16 -10.22 48.72 -7.01
CA ASP A 16 -10.82 47.41 -7.26
C ASP A 16 -10.51 46.42 -6.13
N MET A 17 -9.31 46.48 -5.57
CA MET A 17 -8.94 45.66 -4.40
C MET A 17 -9.72 46.07 -3.15
N ASP A 18 -9.94 47.37 -2.94
CA ASP A 18 -10.74 47.87 -1.82
C ASP A 18 -12.22 47.47 -1.94
N ILE A 19 -12.79 47.48 -3.15
CA ILE A 19 -14.16 47.02 -3.43
C ILE A 19 -14.28 45.50 -3.19
N ALA A 20 -13.27 44.73 -3.61
CA ALA A 20 -13.22 43.29 -3.36
C ALA A 20 -13.11 42.97 -1.86
N ALA A 21 -12.29 43.71 -1.12
CA ALA A 21 -12.14 43.56 0.33
C ALA A 21 -13.43 43.94 1.08
N ALA A 22 -14.10 45.02 0.67
CA ALA A 22 -15.39 45.41 1.22
C ALA A 22 -16.48 44.34 0.98
N SER A 23 -16.47 43.71 -0.20
CA SER A 23 -17.40 42.65 -0.58
C SER A 23 -17.17 41.35 0.20
N LEU A 24 -15.90 40.99 0.46
CA LEU A 24 -15.54 39.84 1.29
C LEU A 24 -15.96 40.05 2.75
N THR A 25 -15.73 41.26 3.27
CA THR A 25 -16.12 41.64 4.64
C THR A 25 -17.64 41.62 4.83
N LYS A 26 -18.40 42.04 3.80
CA LYS A 26 -19.86 41.95 3.80
C LYS A 26 -20.34 40.50 3.82
N ARG A 27 -19.75 39.62 3.01
CA ARG A 27 -20.07 38.18 2.98
C ARG A 27 -19.76 37.49 4.31
N LEU A 28 -18.64 37.83 4.95
CA LEU A 28 -18.28 37.29 6.27
C LEU A 28 -19.30 37.69 7.35
N ARG A 29 -19.74 38.96 7.35
CA ARG A 29 -20.79 39.42 8.27
C ARG A 29 -22.15 38.81 7.96
N GLU A 30 -22.49 38.56 6.70
CA GLU A 30 -23.71 37.85 6.31
C GLU A 30 -23.67 36.37 6.74
N THR A 31 -22.51 35.70 6.66
CA THR A 31 -22.34 34.33 7.16
C THR A 31 -22.40 34.25 8.70
N GLU A 32 -21.84 35.23 9.41
CA GLU A 32 -21.90 35.29 10.88
C GLU A 32 -23.31 35.62 11.38
N ARG A 33 -24.06 36.46 10.66
CA ARG A 33 -25.45 36.80 10.98
C ARG A 33 -26.41 35.66 10.65
N ALA A 34 -26.12 34.85 9.63
CA ALA A 34 -26.81 33.59 9.37
C ALA A 34 -26.52 32.53 10.44
N ALA A 35 -25.30 32.52 11.00
CA ALA A 35 -24.92 31.63 12.09
C ALA A 35 -25.48 32.04 13.47
N SER A 36 -25.91 33.29 13.65
CA SER A 36 -26.32 33.85 14.97
C SER A 36 -27.79 34.31 15.06
N SER A 37 -28.70 33.86 14.18
CA SER A 37 -30.13 34.17 14.31
C SER A 37 -30.84 33.19 15.26
N PRO A 38 -31.40 33.64 16.41
CA PRO A 38 -32.21 32.79 17.29
C PRO A 38 -33.68 33.08 17.03
N ALA A 39 -34.30 32.35 16.09
CA ALA A 39 -35.76 32.34 15.97
C ALA A 39 -36.26 31.03 15.35
N ALA A 40 -37.23 30.44 16.03
CA ALA A 40 -37.98 29.22 15.73
C ALA A 40 -37.30 27.89 16.10
N GLN A 41 -37.22 27.66 17.41
CA GLN A 41 -37.53 26.35 17.99
C GLN A 41 -38.90 25.89 17.46
N THR A 42 -38.89 25.15 16.36
CA THR A 42 -39.90 24.15 16.06
C THR A 42 -39.13 22.85 15.98
N SER A 43 -39.57 21.86 16.74
CA SER A 43 -38.96 20.54 16.90
C SER A 43 -38.62 19.89 15.55
N SER A 44 -37.42 20.13 15.04
CA SER A 44 -36.84 19.33 13.98
C SER A 44 -35.90 18.35 14.66
N GLY A 45 -36.37 17.11 14.81
CA GLY A 45 -35.47 15.98 14.95
C GLY A 45 -34.61 15.95 13.69
N GLY A 46 -33.51 16.69 13.70
CA GLY A 46 -32.49 16.58 12.68
C GLY A 46 -31.99 15.15 12.75
N GLU A 47 -32.43 14.32 11.81
CA GLU A 47 -31.92 12.97 11.66
C GLU A 47 -30.41 13.08 11.51
N TRP A 48 -29.66 12.79 12.58
CA TRP A 48 -28.25 12.46 12.44
C TRP A 48 -28.18 11.23 11.55
N LYS A 49 -27.96 11.47 10.26
CA LYS A 49 -27.88 10.41 9.26
C LYS A 49 -26.58 9.68 9.52
N ARG A 50 -26.72 8.47 10.09
CA ARG A 50 -25.58 7.59 10.34
C ARG A 50 -24.83 7.31 9.04
N SER A 51 -23.53 7.07 9.16
CA SER A 51 -22.67 6.64 8.06
C SER A 51 -23.25 5.41 7.35
N ALA A 52 -22.96 5.28 6.05
CA ALA A 52 -23.37 4.12 5.27
C ALA A 52 -22.85 2.83 5.91
N LYS A 53 -23.73 1.83 6.08
CA LYS A 53 -23.38 0.58 6.75
C LYS A 53 -22.41 -0.22 5.87
N LEU A 54 -21.16 -0.36 6.32
CA LEU A 54 -20.21 -1.28 5.67
C LEU A 54 -20.67 -2.73 5.84
N PRO A 55 -20.24 -3.67 4.99
CA PRO A 55 -20.45 -5.09 5.25
C PRO A 55 -19.85 -5.49 6.61
N ASP A 56 -20.51 -6.43 7.30
CA ASP A 56 -20.01 -6.97 8.55
C ASP A 56 -18.85 -7.94 8.29
N ALA A 57 -17.95 -8.06 9.28
CA ALA A 57 -16.88 -9.05 9.21
C ALA A 57 -17.48 -10.48 9.22
N PRO A 58 -16.84 -11.45 8.53
CA PRO A 58 -17.26 -12.84 8.60
C PRO A 58 -17.14 -13.37 10.04
N LEU A 59 -17.86 -14.46 10.34
CA LEU A 59 -17.71 -15.14 11.63
C LEU A 59 -16.33 -15.79 11.74
N PHE A 60 -15.71 -15.66 12.91
CA PHE A 60 -14.41 -16.23 13.22
C PHE A 60 -14.54 -17.30 14.29
N ASP A 61 -14.06 -18.52 14.00
CA ASP A 61 -14.12 -19.67 14.93
C ASP A 61 -12.73 -20.05 15.46
N ASP A 62 -11.88 -20.62 14.62
CA ASP A 62 -10.61 -21.24 15.05
C ASP A 62 -9.40 -20.86 14.19
N GLY A 63 -9.59 -20.02 13.17
CA GLY A 63 -8.53 -19.66 12.23
C GLY A 63 -8.36 -20.59 11.03
N VAL A 64 -9.19 -21.64 10.89
CA VAL A 64 -9.11 -22.58 9.76
C VAL A 64 -9.77 -22.00 8.52
N SER A 65 -11.06 -21.64 8.59
CA SER A 65 -11.83 -21.12 7.45
C SER A 65 -11.51 -19.65 7.16
N VAL A 66 -11.36 -18.84 8.21
CA VAL A 66 -11.05 -17.41 8.14
C VAL A 66 -9.79 -17.16 8.96
N LYS A 67 -8.74 -16.64 8.31
CA LYS A 67 -7.49 -16.31 8.99
C LYS A 67 -7.68 -15.12 9.95
N PHE A 68 -7.04 -15.19 11.11
CA PHE A 68 -7.20 -14.19 12.17
C PHE A 68 -6.78 -12.79 11.73
N THR A 69 -5.63 -12.65 11.07
CA THR A 69 -5.08 -11.33 10.68
C THR A 69 -6.02 -10.55 9.74
N PRO A 70 -6.52 -11.11 8.62
CA PRO A 70 -7.54 -10.46 7.79
C PRO A 70 -8.84 -10.16 8.52
N TRP A 71 -9.31 -11.08 9.37
CA TRP A 71 -10.54 -10.91 10.14
C TRP A 71 -10.46 -9.75 11.13
N ARG A 72 -9.38 -9.68 11.92
CA ARG A 72 -9.12 -8.60 12.88
C ARG A 72 -9.18 -7.24 12.18
N ARG A 73 -8.52 -7.10 11.02
CA ARG A 73 -8.54 -5.86 10.22
C ARG A 73 -9.95 -5.49 9.76
N ALA A 74 -10.76 -6.46 9.34
CA ALA A 74 -12.14 -6.21 8.94
C ALA A 74 -13.00 -5.69 10.10
N VAL A 75 -12.81 -6.25 11.31
CA VAL A 75 -13.47 -5.79 12.54
C VAL A 75 -13.02 -4.38 12.92
N GLU A 76 -11.71 -4.12 12.94
CA GLU A 76 -11.14 -2.79 13.24
C GLU A 76 -11.66 -1.72 12.27
N ASN A 77 -11.63 -2.02 10.96
CA ASN A 77 -12.17 -1.10 9.94
C ASN A 77 -13.65 -0.82 10.14
N LYS A 78 -14.46 -1.83 10.51
CA LYS A 78 -15.88 -1.63 10.78
C LYS A 78 -16.09 -0.70 11.96
N LEU A 79 -15.38 -0.93 13.07
CA LEU A 79 -15.51 -0.12 14.27
C LEU A 79 -15.03 1.33 14.04
N MET A 80 -13.99 1.51 13.24
CA MET A 80 -13.43 2.83 12.91
C MET A 80 -14.32 3.62 11.94
N LEU A 81 -14.74 2.99 10.83
CA LEU A 81 -15.44 3.69 9.75
C LEU A 81 -16.95 3.87 10.02
N ASN A 82 -17.53 3.01 10.86
CA ASN A 82 -18.90 3.15 11.36
C ASN A 82 -18.91 3.54 12.85
N ALA A 83 -17.94 4.35 13.31
CA ALA A 83 -17.82 4.73 14.73
C ALA A 83 -19.09 5.36 15.31
N ASP A 84 -19.85 6.10 14.50
CA ASP A 84 -21.15 6.69 14.84
C ASP A 84 -22.26 5.64 15.14
N HIS A 85 -22.04 4.37 14.78
CA HIS A 85 -22.91 3.24 15.13
C HIS A 85 -22.54 2.59 16.47
N TYR A 86 -21.38 2.90 17.03
CA TYR A 86 -20.86 2.30 18.26
C TYR A 86 -20.56 3.40 19.31
N PRO A 87 -21.60 3.97 19.95
CA PRO A 87 -21.45 5.15 20.80
C PRO A 87 -20.64 4.93 22.09
N SER A 88 -20.31 3.68 22.44
CA SER A 88 -19.38 3.37 23.52
C SER A 88 -18.60 2.09 23.25
N GLU A 89 -17.49 1.90 23.96
CA GLU A 89 -16.66 0.69 23.92
C GLU A 89 -17.47 -0.59 24.14
N ARG A 90 -18.54 -0.53 24.94
CA ARG A 90 -19.41 -1.68 25.18
C ARG A 90 -20.11 -2.14 23.90
N TYR A 91 -20.49 -1.23 23.00
CA TYR A 91 -21.03 -1.57 21.68
C TYR A 91 -19.96 -2.20 20.79
N GLY A 92 -18.73 -1.68 20.84
CA GLY A 92 -17.60 -2.27 20.11
C GLY A 92 -17.28 -3.69 20.58
N MET A 93 -17.19 -3.89 21.90
CA MET A 93 -16.99 -5.22 22.52
C MET A 93 -18.13 -6.19 22.17
N ALA A 94 -19.38 -5.72 22.21
CA ALA A 94 -20.53 -6.52 21.80
C ALA A 94 -20.43 -6.92 20.33
N TYR A 95 -20.05 -5.99 19.44
CA TYR A 95 -19.82 -6.30 18.04
C TYR A 95 -18.74 -7.37 17.85
N VAL A 96 -17.57 -7.22 18.48
CA VAL A 96 -16.49 -8.23 18.44
C VAL A 96 -17.02 -9.60 18.88
N SER A 97 -17.76 -9.66 20.00
CA SER A 97 -18.37 -10.89 20.50
C SER A 97 -19.33 -11.52 19.49
N THR A 98 -20.18 -10.73 18.82
CA THR A 98 -21.11 -11.25 17.81
C THR A 98 -20.43 -11.75 16.53
N ARG A 99 -19.17 -11.38 16.31
CA ARG A 99 -18.36 -11.82 15.16
C ARG A 99 -17.48 -13.03 15.50
N CYS A 100 -17.47 -13.47 16.75
CA CYS A 100 -16.83 -14.70 17.18
C CYS A 100 -17.85 -15.85 17.19
N ALA A 101 -17.41 -17.04 16.83
CA ALA A 101 -18.15 -18.29 16.87
C ALA A 101 -17.30 -19.38 17.54
N GLY A 102 -17.91 -20.52 17.87
CA GLY A 102 -17.21 -21.72 18.33
C GLY A 102 -16.13 -21.47 19.39
N LYS A 103 -14.88 -21.83 19.07
CA LYS A 103 -13.74 -21.70 19.99
C LYS A 103 -13.43 -20.24 20.30
N ALA A 104 -13.41 -19.36 19.30
CA ALA A 104 -13.16 -17.93 19.51
C ALA A 104 -14.22 -17.26 20.37
N GLN A 105 -15.47 -17.71 20.31
CA GLN A 105 -16.54 -17.16 21.16
C GLN A 105 -16.35 -17.56 22.62
N ALA A 106 -15.83 -18.75 22.90
CA ALA A 106 -15.62 -19.24 24.27
C ALA A 106 -14.51 -18.48 25.02
N GLN A 107 -13.45 -18.05 24.32
CA GLN A 107 -12.28 -17.41 24.93
C GLN A 107 -12.55 -16.11 25.70
N PRO A 108 -13.30 -15.11 25.16
CA PRO A 108 -13.54 -13.86 25.86
C PRO A 108 -14.62 -13.95 26.96
N GLN A 109 -15.49 -14.97 26.95
CA GLN A 109 -16.65 -15.04 27.85
C GLN A 109 -16.32 -14.87 29.34
N PRO A 110 -15.28 -15.54 29.91
CA PRO A 110 -14.96 -15.42 31.33
C PRO A 110 -14.62 -13.98 31.77
N ARG A 111 -14.18 -13.13 30.84
CA ARG A 111 -13.76 -11.74 31.11
C ARG A 111 -14.80 -10.70 30.64
N LEU A 112 -15.94 -11.16 30.11
CA LEU A 112 -17.10 -10.31 29.79
C LEU A 112 -18.09 -10.21 30.96
N ASP A 113 -17.96 -11.09 31.96
CA ASP A 113 -18.78 -11.06 33.17
C ASP A 113 -18.54 -9.75 33.95
N PRO A 114 -19.61 -9.00 34.31
CA PRO A 114 -19.45 -7.75 35.06
C PRO A 114 -18.93 -7.94 36.50
N THR A 115 -18.95 -9.16 37.04
CA THR A 115 -18.53 -9.49 38.40
C THR A 115 -17.02 -9.71 38.56
N VAL A 116 -16.29 -9.95 37.46
CA VAL A 116 -14.84 -10.21 37.52
C VAL A 116 -14.01 -8.92 37.49
N SER A 117 -12.93 -8.88 38.26
CA SER A 117 -12.06 -7.69 38.37
C SER A 117 -11.21 -7.46 37.10
N ASN A 118 -10.82 -8.52 36.38
CA ASN A 118 -10.01 -8.45 35.16
C ASN A 118 -10.86 -8.49 33.87
N ARG A 119 -11.89 -7.65 33.82
CA ARG A 119 -12.75 -7.53 32.64
C ARG A 119 -12.09 -6.74 31.51
N TYR A 120 -12.55 -6.97 30.28
CA TYR A 120 -12.20 -6.07 29.18
C TYR A 120 -12.84 -4.69 29.36
N LYS A 121 -12.08 -3.65 29.02
CA LYS A 121 -12.54 -2.26 29.01
C LYS A 121 -12.82 -1.76 27.61
N THR A 122 -12.14 -2.32 26.61
CA THR A 122 -12.22 -1.87 25.22
C THR A 122 -12.35 -3.04 24.24
N ALA A 123 -12.87 -2.77 23.05
CA ALA A 123 -12.89 -3.74 21.96
C ALA A 123 -11.47 -4.17 21.53
N VAL A 124 -10.50 -3.26 21.65
CA VAL A 124 -9.09 -3.51 21.32
C VAL A 124 -8.47 -4.53 22.27
N GLU A 125 -8.71 -4.42 23.58
CA GLU A 125 -8.21 -5.41 24.56
C GLU A 125 -8.76 -6.82 24.28
N MET A 126 -10.00 -6.94 23.81
CA MET A 126 -10.57 -8.23 23.37
C MET A 126 -9.84 -8.77 22.14
N LEU A 127 -9.62 -7.94 21.13
CA LEU A 127 -8.92 -8.33 19.90
C LEU A 127 -7.47 -8.73 20.18
N ASP A 128 -6.78 -8.04 21.09
CA ASP A 128 -5.42 -8.38 21.49
C ASP A 128 -5.35 -9.71 22.24
N HIS A 129 -6.31 -10.00 23.11
CA HIS A 129 -6.40 -11.32 23.75
C HIS A 129 -6.62 -12.42 22.71
N LEU A 130 -7.54 -12.21 21.76
CA LEU A 130 -7.77 -13.18 20.67
C LEU A 130 -6.52 -13.34 19.79
N GLN A 131 -5.74 -12.27 19.59
CA GLN A 131 -4.49 -12.35 18.84
C GLN A 131 -3.49 -13.28 19.50
N ILE A 132 -3.35 -13.23 20.83
CA ILE A 132 -2.43 -14.12 21.56
C ILE A 132 -2.80 -15.59 21.35
N ILE A 133 -4.08 -15.91 21.24
CA ILE A 133 -4.59 -17.28 21.15
C ILE A 133 -4.56 -17.82 19.72
N PHE A 134 -4.97 -17.01 18.74
CA PHE A 134 -5.28 -17.47 17.39
C PHE A 134 -4.28 -17.04 16.32
N LYS A 135 -3.40 -16.09 16.61
CA LYS A 135 -2.35 -15.72 15.65
C LYS A 135 -1.22 -16.72 15.74
N ASP A 136 -0.99 -17.42 14.64
CA ASP A 136 0.17 -18.29 14.51
C ASP A 136 1.45 -17.43 14.57
N PRO A 137 2.34 -17.67 15.55
CA PRO A 137 3.60 -16.92 15.64
C PRO A 137 4.45 -17.08 14.38
N MET A 138 4.32 -18.19 13.66
CA MET A 138 5.09 -18.50 12.45
C MET A 138 4.37 -18.12 11.14
N GLU A 139 3.19 -17.49 11.19
CA GLU A 139 2.40 -17.12 10.00
C GLU A 139 3.25 -16.38 8.95
N ARG A 140 4.11 -15.47 9.42
CA ARG A 140 5.03 -14.72 8.55
C ARG A 140 6.09 -15.62 7.91
N LEU A 141 6.72 -16.49 8.69
CA LEU A 141 7.77 -17.37 8.22
C LEU A 141 7.22 -18.37 7.20
N ILE A 142 6.03 -18.91 7.47
CA ILE A 142 5.30 -19.79 6.54
C ILE A 142 4.99 -19.03 5.25
N ALA A 143 4.43 -17.81 5.32
CA ALA A 143 4.12 -17.03 4.13
C ALA A 143 5.36 -16.72 3.26
N LYS A 144 6.51 -16.45 3.89
CA LYS A 144 7.78 -16.28 3.17
C LYS A 144 8.26 -17.60 2.55
N GLY A 145 8.19 -18.70 3.28
CA GLY A 145 8.53 -20.04 2.80
C GLY A 145 7.70 -20.45 1.59
N ASP A 146 6.37 -20.32 1.68
CA ASP A 146 5.43 -20.61 0.60
C ASP A 146 5.70 -19.77 -0.66
N LEU A 147 6.11 -18.51 -0.48
CA LEU A 147 6.51 -17.65 -1.59
C LEU A 147 7.86 -18.11 -2.16
N PHE A 148 8.84 -18.40 -1.29
CA PHE A 148 10.17 -18.85 -1.66
C PHE A 148 10.15 -20.15 -2.49
N GLU A 149 9.32 -21.12 -2.10
CA GLU A 149 9.14 -22.38 -2.86
C GLU A 149 8.63 -22.16 -4.28
N LYS A 150 7.85 -21.08 -4.50
CA LYS A 150 7.30 -20.72 -5.82
C LYS A 150 8.28 -19.91 -6.68
N LEU A 151 9.41 -19.47 -6.14
CA LEU A 151 10.42 -18.73 -6.88
C LEU A 151 11.23 -19.67 -7.80
N VAL A 152 11.76 -19.12 -8.89
CA VAL A 152 12.71 -19.85 -9.74
C VAL A 152 14.03 -20.08 -8.99
N PRO A 153 14.78 -21.18 -9.27
CA PRO A 153 16.00 -21.53 -8.52
C PRO A 153 17.04 -20.40 -8.45
N GLY A 154 17.22 -19.64 -9.53
CA GLY A 154 18.14 -18.50 -9.55
C GLY A 154 17.77 -17.39 -8.57
N LEU A 155 16.47 -17.18 -8.32
CA LEU A 155 16.00 -16.22 -7.31
C LEU A 155 16.10 -16.81 -5.91
N GLN A 156 15.78 -18.09 -5.73
CA GLN A 156 15.90 -18.78 -4.45
C GLN A 156 17.31 -18.62 -3.88
N THR A 157 18.35 -18.87 -4.67
CA THR A 157 19.75 -18.70 -4.23
C THR A 157 20.05 -17.28 -3.74
N LEU A 158 19.49 -16.26 -4.40
CA LEU A 158 19.76 -14.86 -4.06
C LEU A 158 18.96 -14.36 -2.86
N THR A 159 17.84 -14.99 -2.53
CA THR A 159 16.90 -14.50 -1.51
C THR A 159 16.73 -15.45 -0.32
N VAL A 160 17.44 -16.57 -0.28
CA VAL A 160 17.31 -17.59 0.79
C VAL A 160 17.52 -17.01 2.19
N SER A 161 18.52 -16.13 2.35
CA SER A 161 18.80 -15.49 3.63
C SER A 161 17.62 -14.62 4.08
N ASP A 162 17.00 -13.86 3.17
CA ASP A 162 15.88 -12.97 3.50
C ASP A 162 14.57 -13.73 3.76
N ALA A 163 14.42 -14.91 3.14
CA ALA A 163 13.25 -15.77 3.27
C ALA A 163 13.09 -16.33 4.70
N PHE A 164 14.20 -16.69 5.35
CA PHE A 164 14.18 -17.35 6.66
C PHE A 164 14.64 -16.46 7.81
N ASN A 165 14.96 -15.18 7.55
CA ASN A 165 15.34 -14.23 8.58
C ASN A 165 14.10 -13.52 9.15
N ASP A 166 13.83 -13.72 10.44
CA ASP A 166 12.66 -13.20 11.16
C ASP A 166 12.52 -11.65 11.20
N PRO A 167 13.59 -10.85 11.43
CA PRO A 167 13.50 -9.39 11.39
C PRO A 167 13.11 -8.81 10.03
N VAL A 168 13.35 -9.53 8.94
CA VAL A 168 12.95 -9.08 7.60
C VAL A 168 11.44 -9.21 7.48
N THR A 169 10.72 -8.18 7.04
CA THR A 169 9.27 -8.30 6.85
C THR A 169 8.94 -9.10 5.58
N LEU A 170 7.70 -9.55 5.42
CA LEU A 170 7.27 -10.17 4.16
C LEU A 170 7.39 -9.18 2.99
N GLU A 171 7.12 -7.90 3.22
CA GLU A 171 7.21 -6.85 2.21
C GLU A 171 8.66 -6.60 1.78
N ASP A 172 9.59 -6.54 2.75
CA ASP A 172 11.02 -6.42 2.46
C ASP A 172 11.55 -7.60 1.67
N PHE A 173 11.08 -8.81 2.00
CA PHE A 173 11.41 -10.03 1.27
C PHE A 173 10.89 -9.98 -0.18
N VAL A 174 9.63 -9.55 -0.39
CA VAL A 174 9.07 -9.35 -1.74
C VAL A 174 9.87 -8.30 -2.51
N ALA A 175 10.26 -7.21 -1.86
CA ALA A 175 11.10 -6.19 -2.48
C ALA A 175 12.49 -6.74 -2.85
N SER A 176 13.06 -7.62 -2.01
CA SER A 176 14.31 -8.33 -2.30
C SER A 176 14.18 -9.22 -3.53
N CYS A 177 13.11 -10.02 -3.62
CA CYS A 177 12.81 -10.84 -4.79
C CYS A 177 12.74 -10.00 -6.08
N ARG A 178 12.08 -8.84 -6.03
CA ARG A 178 11.99 -7.92 -7.17
C ARG A 178 13.35 -7.38 -7.59
N ARG A 179 14.20 -6.95 -6.64
CA ARG A 179 15.55 -6.46 -6.92
C ARG A 179 16.42 -7.54 -7.55
N SER A 180 16.40 -8.75 -6.99
CA SER A 180 17.14 -9.89 -7.49
C SER A 180 16.70 -10.29 -8.90
N ALA A 181 15.40 -10.24 -9.20
CA ALA A 181 14.86 -10.51 -10.54
C ALA A 181 15.36 -9.51 -11.58
N LEU A 182 15.33 -8.21 -11.25
CA LEU A 182 15.88 -7.18 -12.14
C LEU A 182 17.39 -7.35 -12.35
N GLY A 183 18.12 -7.75 -11.31
CA GLY A 183 19.54 -8.06 -11.39
C GLY A 183 19.84 -9.20 -12.35
N LEU A 184 19.14 -10.33 -12.21
CA LEU A 184 19.29 -11.48 -13.10
C LEU A 184 19.00 -11.14 -14.56
N SER A 185 17.91 -10.41 -14.83
CA SER A 185 17.57 -9.98 -16.20
C SER A 185 18.65 -9.11 -16.84
N ARG A 186 19.31 -8.23 -16.06
CA ARG A 186 20.43 -7.41 -16.55
C ARG A 186 21.65 -8.26 -16.87
N LEU A 187 21.98 -9.21 -16.00
CA LEU A 187 23.12 -10.10 -16.19
C LEU A 187 22.92 -11.00 -17.42
N THR A 188 21.72 -11.55 -17.63
CA THR A 188 21.42 -12.35 -18.82
C THR A 188 21.55 -11.53 -20.10
N ASN A 189 21.04 -10.29 -20.11
CA ASN A 189 21.13 -9.41 -21.28
C ASN A 189 22.58 -9.02 -21.59
N ALA A 190 23.35 -8.62 -20.57
CA ALA A 190 24.77 -8.28 -20.75
C ALA A 190 25.61 -9.47 -21.26
N ASN A 191 25.29 -10.68 -20.81
CA ASN A 191 25.97 -11.89 -21.27
C ASN A 191 25.59 -12.22 -22.73
N LEU A 192 24.31 -12.02 -23.10
CA LEU A 192 23.85 -12.18 -24.48
C LEU A 192 24.57 -11.20 -25.42
N ASP A 193 24.69 -9.94 -25.01
CA ASP A 193 25.37 -8.89 -25.78
C ASP A 193 26.86 -9.23 -25.96
N SER A 194 27.51 -9.72 -24.90
CA SER A 194 28.92 -10.16 -24.94
C SER A 194 29.11 -11.32 -25.93
N ILE A 195 28.22 -12.31 -25.92
CA ILE A 195 28.24 -13.45 -26.86
C ILE A 195 28.06 -12.98 -28.30
N GLN A 196 27.14 -12.03 -28.55
CA GLN A 196 26.92 -11.47 -29.89
C GLN A 196 28.15 -10.70 -30.38
N GLN A 197 28.80 -9.90 -29.53
CA GLN A 197 30.02 -9.17 -29.90
C GLN A 197 31.17 -10.11 -30.28
N VAL A 198 31.40 -11.17 -29.49
CA VAL A 198 32.43 -12.18 -29.81
C VAL A 198 32.13 -12.86 -31.15
N ARG A 199 30.85 -13.15 -31.43
CA ARG A 199 30.44 -13.75 -32.71
C ARG A 199 30.68 -12.82 -33.90
N VAL A 200 30.36 -11.54 -33.77
CA VAL A 200 30.61 -10.52 -34.81
C VAL A 200 32.10 -10.35 -35.06
N GLU A 201 32.91 -10.26 -33.99
CA GLU A 201 34.36 -10.10 -34.09
C GLU A 201 35.03 -11.33 -34.74
N ASN A 202 34.61 -12.54 -34.40
CA ASN A 202 35.08 -13.76 -35.04
C ASN A 202 34.69 -13.85 -36.53
N THR A 203 33.52 -13.32 -36.90
CA THR A 203 33.08 -13.27 -38.30
C THR A 203 33.92 -12.26 -39.09
N ARG A 204 34.22 -11.10 -38.49
CA ARG A 204 35.11 -10.08 -39.07
C ARG A 204 36.52 -10.62 -39.30
N ARG A 205 37.11 -11.31 -38.32
CA ARG A 205 38.45 -11.92 -38.44
C ARG A 205 38.52 -12.98 -39.53
N LYS A 206 37.49 -13.83 -39.67
CA LYS A 206 37.40 -14.81 -40.77
C LYS A 206 37.33 -14.14 -42.15
N SER A 207 36.61 -13.03 -42.28
CA SER A 207 36.56 -12.25 -43.52
C SER A 207 37.92 -11.63 -43.88
N SER A 208 38.69 -11.18 -42.88
CA SER A 208 40.01 -10.57 -43.10
C SER A 208 41.10 -11.58 -43.49
N GLN A 209 40.98 -12.85 -43.09
CA GLN A 209 41.91 -13.92 -43.49
C GLN A 209 41.65 -14.46 -44.91
N SER A 210 40.42 -14.36 -45.42
CA SER A 210 40.07 -14.80 -46.78
C SER A 210 40.60 -13.88 -47.89
N THR A 211 41.03 -12.66 -47.58
CA THR A 211 41.49 -11.67 -48.58
C THR A 211 43.01 -11.66 -48.82
N SER A 212 43.79 -12.52 -48.15
CA SER A 212 45.26 -12.56 -48.28
C SER A 212 45.83 -13.75 -49.08
N GLU A 213 45.00 -14.67 -49.59
CA GLU A 213 45.46 -15.76 -50.47
C GLU A 213 44.95 -15.57 -51.92
N THR A 214 45.54 -14.63 -52.65
CA THR A 214 45.57 -14.69 -54.13
C THR A 214 46.84 -13.99 -54.61
N THR A 215 47.95 -14.72 -54.59
CA THR A 215 49.16 -14.34 -55.34
C THR A 215 49.10 -15.09 -56.68
N PRO A 216 49.02 -14.41 -57.84
CA PRO A 216 49.10 -15.10 -59.11
C PRO A 216 50.57 -15.44 -59.38
N SER A 217 50.85 -16.75 -59.48
CA SER A 217 52.14 -17.29 -59.88
C SER A 217 52.44 -16.88 -61.33
N GLY A 218 53.59 -16.24 -61.54
CA GLY A 218 54.01 -15.73 -62.84
C GLY A 218 54.28 -16.86 -63.85
N GLU A 219 53.64 -16.75 -65.01
CA GLU A 219 53.78 -17.65 -66.14
C GLU A 219 54.92 -17.16 -67.05
N GLN A 220 56.07 -17.84 -66.99
CA GLN A 220 57.20 -17.62 -67.89
C GLN A 220 56.90 -18.26 -69.26
N LYS A 221 56.83 -17.43 -70.32
CA LYS A 221 56.89 -17.88 -71.72
C LYS A 221 58.35 -18.13 -72.13
N PRO A 222 58.67 -19.25 -72.80
CA PRO A 222 59.90 -19.36 -73.55
C PRO A 222 59.73 -18.82 -74.98
N SER A 223 60.81 -18.23 -75.47
CA SER A 223 61.03 -17.72 -76.82
C SER A 223 61.19 -18.85 -77.84
N CYS A 224 60.41 -18.83 -78.92
CA CYS A 224 60.83 -18.98 -80.32
C CYS A 224 59.63 -18.83 -81.26
#